data_AF-A0A9E5MHD0-F1
#
_entry.id   AF-A0A9E5MHD0-F1
#
_cell.length_a   1.000
_cell.length_b   1.000
_cell.length_c   1.000
_cell.angle_alpha   90.00
_cell.angle_beta   90.00
_cell.angle_gamma   90.00
#
_symmetry.space_group_name_H-M   'P 1'
#
loop_
_entity.id
_entity.type
_entity.pdbx_description
1 polymer ?
#
loop_
_entity_poly.entity_id
_entity_poly.type
_entity_poly.pdbx_seq_one_letter_code
_entity_poly.pdbx_strand_id
1 'polypeptide(L)' 'MNTPQHPWYAARTSVEQVEEGRVLAPKFDDNGLIPVVTTDYESGEVLMVANMNAEAFAKTIELG' A
#
# COMPACT_ATOMS: atom_id res chain seq x y z
N MET A 1 -10.11 -12.55 -5.63
CA MET A 1 -9.29 -11.60 -4.87
C MET A 1 -10.01 -10.26 -4.91
N ASN A 2 -10.78 -9.92 -3.86
CA ASN A 2 -11.44 -8.61 -3.78
C ASN A 2 -10.49 -7.64 -3.08
N THR A 3 -9.86 -6.76 -3.85
CA THR A 3 -9.16 -5.62 -3.27
C THR A 3 -10.20 -4.76 -2.53
N PRO A 4 -9.96 -4.40 -1.25
CA PRO A 4 -10.80 -3.45 -0.53
C PRO A 4 -10.94 -2.17 -1.35
N GLN A 5 -12.14 -1.59 -1.45
CA GLN A 5 -12.37 -0.41 -2.30
C GLN A 5 -12.17 0.88 -1.49
N HIS A 6 -11.20 1.71 -1.88
CA HIS A 6 -11.07 3.11 -1.43
C HIS A 6 -11.11 4.04 -2.65
N PRO A 7 -11.58 5.29 -2.51
CA PRO A 7 -11.75 6.21 -3.65
C PRO A 7 -10.44 6.54 -4.38
N TRP A 8 -9.29 6.34 -3.73
CA TRP A 8 -7.97 6.60 -4.28
C TRP A 8 -7.19 5.33 -4.70
N TYR A 9 -7.82 4.14 -4.65
CA TYR A 9 -7.25 2.92 -5.23
C TYR A 9 -7.65 2.76 -6.69
N ALA A 10 -6.68 2.41 -7.53
CA ALA A 10 -6.90 2.02 -8.91
C ALA A 10 -6.96 0.49 -9.07
N ALA A 11 -7.69 0.02 -10.07
CA ALA A 11 -7.63 -1.38 -10.50
C ALA A 11 -6.25 -1.67 -11.11
N ARG A 12 -5.69 -2.85 -10.80
CA ARG A 12 -4.46 -3.34 -11.42
C ARG A 12 -4.77 -3.81 -12.84
N THR A 13 -4.20 -3.16 -13.85
CA THR A 13 -4.52 -3.42 -15.27
C THR A 13 -3.36 -4.02 -16.05
N SER A 14 -2.11 -3.65 -15.74
CA SER A 14 -0.90 -4.22 -16.34
C SER A 14 0.27 -4.16 -15.34
N VAL A 15 1.36 -4.86 -15.63
CA VAL A 15 2.60 -4.77 -14.84
C VAL A 15 3.19 -3.37 -14.92
N GLU A 16 3.28 -2.81 -16.14
CA GLU A 16 3.77 -1.45 -16.38
C GLU A 16 2.98 -0.40 -15.58
N GLN A 17 1.65 -0.51 -15.52
CA GLN A 17 0.82 0.41 -14.72
C GLN A 17 1.14 0.34 -13.22
N VAL A 18 1.48 -0.85 -12.70
CA VAL A 18 1.77 -1.03 -11.27
C VAL A 18 3.17 -0.53 -10.92
N GLU A 19 4.18 -0.89 -11.71
CA GLU A 19 5.58 -0.65 -11.37
C GLU A 19 6.05 0.75 -11.79
N GLU A 20 5.52 1.28 -12.89
CA GLU A 20 5.96 2.55 -13.49
C GLU A 20 4.86 3.62 -13.55
N GLY A 21 3.62 3.25 -13.23
CA GLY A 21 2.48 4.16 -13.23
C GLY A 21 2.48 5.12 -12.04
N ARG A 22 1.54 6.08 -12.06
CA ARG A 22 1.34 7.08 -11.01
C ARG A 22 0.08 6.88 -10.18
N VAL A 23 -0.60 5.74 -10.37
CA VAL A 23 -1.85 5.43 -9.68
C VAL A 23 -1.60 4.33 -8.64
N LEU A 24 -2.18 4.49 -7.45
CA LEU A 24 -1.97 3.57 -6.36
C LEU A 24 -2.87 2.34 -6.51
N ALA A 25 -2.29 1.18 -6.81
CA ALA A 25 -3.02 -0.07 -7.06
C ALA A 25 -2.53 -1.20 -6.12
N PRO A 26 -2.82 -1.10 -4.80
CA PRO A 26 -2.27 -2.01 -3.81
C PRO A 26 -2.80 -3.44 -4.01
N LYS A 27 -1.96 -4.41 -3.67
CA LYS A 27 -2.30 -5.83 -3.70
C LYS A 27 -2.13 -6.40 -2.29
N PHE A 28 -3.25 -6.81 -1.71
CA PHE A 28 -3.27 -7.56 -0.46
C PHE A 28 -3.14 -9.06 -0.76
N ASP A 29 -2.53 -9.79 0.16
CA ASP A 29 -2.43 -11.25 0.09
C ASP A 29 -3.76 -11.96 0.42
N ASP A 30 -3.75 -13.29 0.47
CA ASP A 30 -4.94 -14.10 0.77
C ASP A 30 -5.47 -13.88 2.20
N ASN A 31 -4.66 -13.31 3.10
CA ASN A 31 -5.05 -12.93 4.46
C ASN A 31 -5.55 -11.47 4.55
N GLY A 32 -5.56 -10.75 3.43
CA GLY A 32 -5.94 -9.34 3.40
C GLY A 32 -4.85 -8.41 3.96
N LEU A 33 -3.59 -8.82 3.92
CA LEU A 33 -2.44 -8.09 4.44
C LEU A 33 -1.52 -7.57 3.33
N ILE A 34 -0.84 -6.45 3.59
CA ILE A 34 0.22 -5.89 2.76
C ILE A 34 1.47 -5.63 3.62
N PRO A 35 2.67 -6.04 3.20
CA PRO A 35 3.91 -5.70 3.89
C PRO A 35 4.24 -4.22 3.72
N VAL A 36 4.68 -3.59 4.80
CA VAL A 36 5.07 -2.18 4.84
C VAL A 36 6.42 -2.02 5.53
N VAL A 37 7.20 -1.06 5.06
CA VAL A 37 8.49 -0.69 5.64
C VAL A 37 8.44 0.79 5.97
N THR A 38 8.69 1.13 7.23
CA THR A 38 8.77 2.53 7.66
C THR A 38 10.23 2.92 7.75
N THR A 39 10.57 4.05 7.14
CA THR A 39 11.91 4.62 7.19
C THR A 39 11.87 5.99 7.84
N ASP A 40 12.98 6.39 8.45
CA ASP A 40 13.19 7.78 8.84
C ASP A 40 13.22 8.69 7.60
N TYR A 41 12.58 9.85 7.68
CA TYR A 41 12.39 10.75 6.53
C TYR A 41 13.69 11.46 6.12
N GLU A 42 14.57 11.79 7.06
CA GLU A 42 15.81 12.54 6.77
C GLU A 42 16.94 11.61 6.32
N SER A 43 17.15 10.51 7.03
CA SER A 43 18.26 9.59 6.82
C SER A 43 17.95 8.44 5.87
N GLY A 44 16.67 8.08 5.72
CA GLY A 44 16.25 6.86 5.01
C GLY A 44 16.53 5.57 5.79
N GLU A 45 16.93 5.64 7.06
CA GLU A 45 17.14 4.46 7.91
C GLU A 45 15.84 3.66 8.06
N VAL A 46 15.92 2.34 7.89
CA VAL A 46 14.78 1.44 8.13
C VAL A 46 14.51 1.35 9.62
N LEU A 47 13.32 1.77 10.05
CA LEU A 47 12.90 1.75 11.44
C LEU A 47 12.16 0.45 11.79
N MET A 48 11.25 0.01 10.92
CA MET A 48 10.44 -1.19 11.15
C MET A 48 9.89 -1.80 9.87
N VAL A 49 9.60 -3.10 9.95
CA VAL A 49 8.82 -3.85 8.95
C VAL A 49 7.58 -4.39 9.65
N ALA A 50 6.42 -4.20 9.03
CA ALA A 50 5.13 -4.66 9.57
C ALA A 50 4.20 -5.12 8.43
N ASN A 51 3.03 -5.63 8.81
CA ASN A 51 1.93 -5.87 7.87
C ASN A 51 0.75 -4.97 8.23
N MET A 52 0.07 -4.44 7.23
CA MET A 52 -1.17 -3.68 7.41
C MET A 52 -2.34 -4.42 6.75
N ASN A 53 -3.51 -4.37 7.37
CA ASN A 53 -4.75 -4.70 6.70
C ASN A 53 -5.27 -3.49 5.90
N ALA A 54 -6.37 -3.67 5.19
CA ALA A 54 -7.02 -2.64 4.38
C ALA A 54 -7.32 -1.34 5.15
N GLU A 55 -7.86 -1.47 6.35
CA GLU A 55 -8.29 -0.34 7.18
C GLU A 55 -7.08 0.47 7.68
N ALA A 56 -6.06 -0.21 8.21
CA ALA A 56 -4.85 0.44 8.70
C ALA A 56 -4.11 1.19 7.58
N PHE A 57 -3.99 0.55 6.40
CA PHE A 57 -3.37 1.18 5.24
C PHE A 57 -4.15 2.41 4.78
N ALA A 58 -5.49 2.33 4.74
CA ALA A 58 -6.31 3.46 4.36
C ALA A 58 -6.20 4.64 5.32
N LYS A 59 -6.28 4.37 6.64
CA LYS A 59 -6.16 5.40 7.69
C LYS A 59 -4.79 6.09 7.68
N THR A 60 -3.72 5.38 7.33
CA THR A 60 -2.37 5.97 7.20
C THR A 60 -2.35 7.10 6.16
N ILE A 61 -3.13 6.96 5.08
CA ILE A 61 -3.20 7.98 4.03
C ILE A 61 -4.15 9.12 4.39
N GLU A 62 -5.22 8.82 5.13
CA GLU A 62 -6.18 9.83 5.58
C GLU A 62 -5.65 10.72 6.71
N LEU A 63 -4.85 10.15 7.61
CA LEU A 63 -4.38 10.81 8.82
C LEU A 63 -2.96 11.39 8.69
N GLY A 64 -2.15 10.85 7.77
CA GLY A 64 -0.71 11.08 7.73
C GLY A 64 0.03 10.35 8.84
#